data_AF-A0A4R7ZFY4-F1
#
_entry.id   AF-A0A4R7ZFY4-F1
#
_cell.length_a   1.000
_cell.length_b   1.000
_cell.length_c   1.000
_cell.angle_alpha   90.00
_cell.angle_beta   90.00
_cell.angle_gamma   90.00
#
_symmetry.space_group_name_H-M   'P 1'
#
loop_
_entity.id
_entity.type
_entity.pdbx_description
1 polymer ?
#
loop_
_entity_poly.entity_id
_entity_poly.type
_entity_poly.pdbx_seq_one_letter_code
_entity_poly.pdbx_strand_id
1 'polypeptide(L)' 'MIGSKDDEMCRDDIEDEYNELSKIVHDATIEMFDNGNHLLILSRAIEVADSIKRFIHTNDIKMST' A
#
# COMPACT_ATOMS: atom_id res chain seq x y z
N MET A 1 -3.40 0.45 1.40
CA MET A 1 -3.22 0.53 -0.05
C MET A 1 -1.76 0.86 -0.30
N ILE A 2 -1.09 0.11 -1.17
CA ILE A 2 0.34 0.26 -1.46
C ILE A 2 0.49 0.41 -2.97
N GLY A 3 1.26 1.40 -3.41
CA GLY A 3 1.50 1.68 -4.83
C GLY A 3 2.89 2.24 -5.09
N SER A 4 3.25 2.40 -6.37
CA SER A 4 4.47 3.08 -6.82
C SER A 4 4.11 4.22 -7.75
N LYS A 5 4.80 5.36 -7.63
CA LYS A 5 4.56 6.54 -8.47
C LYS A 5 5.10 6.40 -9.89
N ASP A 6 6.07 5.51 -10.11
CA ASP A 6 6.67 5.23 -11.42
C ASP A 6 6.08 3.99 -12.11
N ASP A 7 5.02 3.40 -11.55
CA ASP A 7 4.35 2.27 -12.16
C ASP A 7 3.49 2.72 -13.35
N GLU A 8 4.10 2.70 -14.54
CA GLU A 8 3.44 3.03 -15.82
C GLU A 8 2.29 2.07 -16.20
N MET A 9 2.13 0.94 -15.51
CA MET A 9 1.00 0.04 -15.74
C MET A 9 -0.24 0.40 -14.90
N CYS A 10 -0.11 1.27 -13.91
CA CYS A 10 -1.23 1.83 -13.15
C CYS A 10 -1.77 3.12 -13.79
N ARG A 11 -2.92 3.58 -13.29
CA ARG A 11 -3.44 4.90 -13.65
C ARG A 11 -2.55 6.00 -13.06
N ASP A 12 -2.39 7.10 -13.79
CA ASP A 12 -1.57 8.25 -13.36
C ASP A 12 -2.09 8.92 -12.07
N ASP A 13 -3.38 8.76 -11.76
CA ASP A 13 -4.08 9.34 -10.61
C ASP A 13 -4.33 8.32 -9.47
N ILE A 14 -3.58 7.21 -9.44
CA ILE A 14 -3.82 6.14 -8.45
C ILE A 14 -3.68 6.61 -7.00
N GLU A 15 -2.81 7.59 -6.71
CA GLU A 15 -2.68 8.18 -5.38
C GLU A 15 -3.94 8.96 -4.98
N ASP A 16 -4.54 9.70 -5.92
CA ASP A 16 -5.81 10.41 -5.71
C ASP A 16 -6.96 9.42 -5.51
N GLU A 17 -7.01 8.34 -6.30
CA GLU A 17 -7.97 7.27 -6.12
C GLU A 17 -7.86 6.63 -4.72
N TYR A 18 -6.65 6.34 -4.27
CA TYR A 18 -6.41 5.84 -2.90
C TYR A 18 -6.85 6.84 -1.84
N ASN A 19 -6.58 8.14 -2.04
CA ASN A 19 -7.03 9.19 -1.13
C ASN A 19 -8.55 9.24 -1.02
N GLU A 20 -9.29 9.15 -2.14
CA GLU A 20 -10.75 9.09 -2.10
C GLU A 20 -11.26 7.81 -1.42
N LEU A 21 -10.64 6.65 -1.71
CA LEU A 21 -10.99 5.39 -1.06
C LEU A 21 -10.75 5.41 0.45
N SER A 22 -9.73 6.11 0.93
CA SER A 22 -9.44 6.22 2.37
C SER A 22 -10.52 6.96 3.16
N LYS A 23 -11.35 7.77 2.49
CA LYS A 23 -12.50 8.44 3.13
C LYS A 23 -13.65 7.47 3.41
N ILE A 24 -13.66 6.31 2.76
CA ILE A 24 -14.73 5.31 2.80
C ILE A 24 -14.29 4.09 3.61
N VAL A 25 -13.03 3.68 3.48
CA VAL A 25 -12.47 2.51 4.16
C VAL A 25 -11.96 2.90 5.55
N HIS A 26 -12.56 2.32 6.60
CA HIS A 26 -12.11 2.55 7.98
C HIS A 26 -10.66 2.06 8.17
N ASP A 27 -9.86 2.83 8.90
CA ASP A 27 -8.45 2.56 9.18
C ASP A 27 -7.56 2.35 7.94
N ALA A 28 -7.96 2.94 6.80
CA ALA A 28 -7.17 2.90 5.58
C ALA A 28 -5.80 3.56 5.79
N THR A 29 -4.74 2.83 5.48
CA THR A 29 -3.38 3.36 5.38
C THR A 29 -2.98 3.40 3.91
N ILE A 30 -2.44 4.52 3.44
CA ILE A 30 -1.89 4.67 2.08
C ILE A 30 -0.37 4.76 2.19
N GLU A 31 0.34 3.98 1.38
CA GLU A 31 1.80 4.07 1.26
C GLU A 31 2.19 4.06 -0.22
N MET A 32 2.76 5.18 -0.67
CA MET A 32 3.23 5.36 -2.04
C MET A 32 4.75 5.36 -2.07
N PHE A 33 5.33 4.41 -2.81
CA PHE A 33 6.75 4.34 -3.07
C PHE A 33 7.13 5.23 -4.25
N ASP A 34 8.31 5.84 -4.21
CA ASP A 34 8.79 6.67 -5.34
C ASP A 34 9.22 5.82 -6.54
N ASN A 35 9.60 4.56 -6.31
CA ASN A 35 9.89 3.61 -7.38
C ASN A 35 9.49 2.17 -7.04
N GLY A 36 9.18 1.37 -8.06
CA GLY A 36 8.72 -0.02 -7.93
C GLY A 36 7.90 -0.46 -9.14
N ASN A 37 7.96 -1.75 -9.50
CA ASN A 37 7.13 -2.25 -10.59
C ASN A 37 5.68 -2.44 -10.15
N HIS A 38 4.79 -2.69 -11.12
CA HIS A 38 3.37 -2.96 -10.89
C HIS A 38 3.09 -4.02 -9.83
N LEU A 39 3.94 -5.05 -9.80
CA LEU A 39 3.89 -6.09 -8.78
C LEU A 39 4.85 -5.72 -7.65
N LEU A 40 4.59 -4.65 -6.90
CA LEU A 40 5.50 -4.10 -5.88
C LEU A 40 6.16 -5.14 -4.98
N ILE A 41 5.47 -6.23 -4.64
CA ILE A 41 6.00 -7.35 -3.87
C ILE A 41 7.24 -8.00 -4.50
N LEU A 42 7.38 -7.97 -5.83
CA LEU A 42 8.52 -8.48 -6.58
C LEU A 42 9.69 -7.51 -6.62
N SER A 43 9.44 -6.20 -6.70
CA SER A 43 10.51 -5.19 -6.73
C SER A 43 10.95 -4.68 -5.36
N ARG A 44 10.07 -4.78 -4.34
CA ARG A 44 10.23 -4.19 -2.99
C ARG A 44 9.73 -5.10 -1.88
N ALA A 45 10.02 -6.40 -1.99
CA ALA A 45 9.46 -7.42 -1.10
C ALA A 45 9.63 -7.10 0.39
N ILE A 46 10.81 -6.60 0.78
CA ILE A 46 11.13 -6.34 2.18
C ILE A 46 10.37 -5.13 2.71
N GLU A 47 10.35 -4.03 1.96
CA GLU A 47 9.64 -2.83 2.35
C GLU A 47 8.14 -3.07 2.40
N VAL A 48 7.58 -3.79 1.43
CA VAL A 48 6.18 -4.23 1.44
C VAL A 48 5.88 -5.08 2.68
N ALA A 49 6.75 -6.04 3.02
CA ALA A 49 6.58 -6.86 4.22
C ALA A 49 6.61 -6.01 5.50
N ASP A 50 7.49 -5.01 5.57
CA ASP A 50 7.57 -4.11 6.71
C ASP A 50 6.33 -3.20 6.81
N SER A 51 5.82 -2.69 5.69
CA SER A 51 4.54 -1.96 5.64
C SER A 51 3.39 -2.78 6.17
N ILE A 52 3.29 -4.04 5.75
CA ILE A 52 2.24 -4.97 6.21
C ILE A 52 2.39 -5.25 7.70
N LYS A 53 3.61 -5.50 8.19
CA LYS A 53 3.87 -5.69 9.64
C LYS A 53 3.47 -4.47 10.46
N ARG A 54 3.84 -3.27 10.01
CA ARG A 54 3.46 -2.02 10.68
C ARG A 54 1.94 -1.88 10.74
N PHE A 55 1.26 -2.09 9.61
CA PHE A 55 -0.20 -2.04 9.55
C PHE A 55 -0.86 -3.00 10.53
N ILE A 56 -0.44 -4.27 10.58
CA ILE A 56 -1.00 -5.27 11.49
C ILE A 56 -0.74 -4.89 12.96
N HIS A 57 0.47 -4.42 13.27
CA HIS A 57 0.84 -4.05 14.64
C HIS A 57 0.10 -2.81 15.14
N THR A 58 -0.04 -1.78 14.30
CA THR A 58 -0.74 -0.54 14.66
C THR A 58 -2.24 -0.75 14.82
N ASN A 59 -2.84 -1.68 14.07
CA ASN A 59 -4.28 -1.91 14.08
C ASN A 59 -4.72 -3.09 14.97
N ASP A 60 -3.83 -3.66 15.78
CA ASP A 60 -4.09 -4.79 16.67
C ASP A 60 -4.87 -5.95 16.00
N ILE A 61 -4.65 -6.14 14.69
CA ILE A 61 -5.35 -7.14 13.91
C ILE A 61 -4.79 -8.50 14.33
N LYS A 62 -5.52 -9.18 15.23
CA LYS A 62 -5.18 -10.54 15.63
C LYS A 62 -5.32 -11.45 14.41
N MET A 63 -4.18 -11.80 13.80
CA MET A 63 -4.14 -12.91 12.86
C MET A 63 -4.54 -14.18 13.60
N SER A 64 -5.76 -14.66 13.33
CA SER A 64 -6.23 -15.93 13.85
C SER A 64 -5.50 -17.03 13.08
N THR A 65 -4.56 -17.72 13.75
CA THR A 65 -3.84 -18.89 13.22
C THR A 65 -4.73 -20.11 13.12
#